data_AF-A0A6J7NXJ8-F1
#
_entry.id   AF-A0A6J7NXJ8-F1
#
_cell.length_a   1.000
_cell.length_b   1.000
_cell.length_c   1.000
_cell.angle_alpha   90.00
_cell.angle_beta   90.00
_cell.angle_gamma   90.00
#
_symmetry.space_group_name_H-M   'P 1'
#
loop_
_entity.id
_entity.type
_entity.pdbx_description
1 polymer ?
#
loop_
_entity_poly.entity_id
_entity_poly.type
_entity_poly.pdbx_seq_one_letter_code
_entity_poly.pdbx_strand_id
1 'polypeptide(L)'
;MIGAVLCVVLAVSSFAVPDMSRRVLIPLAMIFALLLGSTVFLVEQLEEPFTGILRVSSESMQKTATEIGTEYKVQYPQSALPCDSRGAENN
;
A
#
# COMPACT_ATOMS: atom_id res chain seq x y z
N MET A 1 16.75 4.03 9.69
CA MET A 1 17.78 3.00 9.95
C MET A 1 18.20 2.23 8.69
N ILE A 2 17.27 1.96 7.75
CA ILE A 2 17.54 1.20 6.51
C ILE A 2 18.59 1.87 5.60
N GLY A 3 18.57 3.20 5.45
CA GLY A 3 19.53 3.91 4.61
C GLY A 3 21.00 3.78 5.05
N ALA A 4 21.26 3.71 6.36
CA ALA A 4 22.62 3.57 6.88
C ALA A 4 23.20 2.17 6.59
N VAL A 5 22.37 1.13 6.68
CA VAL A 5 22.75 -0.25 6.36
C VAL A 5 23.09 -0.39 4.87
N LEU A 6 22.30 0.25 4.00
CA LEU A 6 22.50 0.24 2.55
C LEU A 6 23.84 0.89 2.15
N CYS A 7 24.18 2.02 2.77
CA CYS A 7 25.47 2.68 2.56
C CYS A 7 26.66 1.81 3.00
N VAL A 8 26.55 1.11 4.14
CA VAL A 8 27.62 0.22 4.64
C VAL A 8 27.81 -0.97 3.71
N VAL A 9 26.73 -1.61 3.25
CA VAL A 9 26.81 -2.75 2.32
C VAL A 9 27.43 -2.34 0.98
N LEU A 10 27.03 -1.18 0.44
CA LEU A 10 27.62 -0.64 -0.80
C LEU A 10 29.10 -0.27 -0.62
N ALA A 11 29.49 0.25 0.54
CA ALA A 11 30.89 0.57 0.82
C ALA A 11 31.76 -0.69 0.90
N VAL A 12 31.28 -1.75 1.56
CA VAL A 12 31.99 -3.03 1.70
C VAL A 12 32.08 -3.78 0.37
N SER A 13 31.00 -3.83 -0.41
CA SER A 13 31.01 -4.48 -1.73
C SER A 13 31.95 -3.76 -2.72
N SER A 14 32.13 -2.46 -2.54
CA SER A 14 33.06 -1.67 -3.35
C SER A 14 34.52 -2.05 -3.12
N PHE A 15 34.91 -2.57 -1.95
CA PHE A 15 36.30 -2.98 -1.69
C PHE A 15 36.67 -4.33 -2.34
N ALA A 16 35.68 -5.15 -2.71
CA ALA A 16 35.91 -6.49 -3.26
C ALA A 16 36.07 -6.53 -4.79
N VAL A 17 35.90 -5.38 -5.48
CA VAL A 17 35.78 -5.32 -6.94
C VAL A 17 37.01 -4.64 -7.56
N PRO A 18 37.67 -5.25 -8.58
CA PRO A 18 38.85 -4.66 -9.23
C PRO A 18 38.53 -3.30 -9.89
N ASP A 19 39.50 -2.38 -9.87
CA ASP A 19 39.35 -0.93 -10.11
C ASP A 19 38.57 -0.57 -11.40
N MET A 20 38.76 -1.34 -12.49
CA MET A 20 38.06 -1.12 -13.76
C MET A 20 36.55 -1.41 -13.69
N SER A 21 36.12 -2.48 -13.02
CA SER A 21 34.71 -2.84 -12.91
C SER A 21 33.99 -2.07 -11.80
N ARG A 22 34.74 -1.54 -10.82
CA ARG A 22 34.24 -0.70 -9.73
C ARG A 22 33.56 0.57 -10.23
N ARG A 23 34.09 1.20 -11.29
CA ARG A 23 33.55 2.44 -11.88
C ARG A 23 32.17 2.25 -12.55
N VAL A 24 31.82 1.03 -12.93
CA VAL A 24 30.55 0.71 -13.60
C VAL A 24 29.58 0.02 -12.64
N LEU A 25 30.07 -0.90 -11.80
CA LEU A 25 29.22 -1.66 -10.88
C LEU A 25 28.65 -0.83 -9.74
N ILE A 26 29.40 0.15 -9.22
CA ILE A 26 28.91 1.03 -8.14
C ILE A 26 27.74 1.91 -8.61
N PRO A 27 27.84 2.68 -9.71
CA PRO A 27 26.71 3.49 -10.17
C PRO A 27 25.52 2.60 -10.57
N LEU A 28 25.76 1.44 -11.18
CA LEU A 28 24.70 0.49 -11.52
C LEU A 28 23.97 -0.01 -10.25
N ALA A 29 24.71 -0.40 -9.21
CA ALA A 29 24.14 -0.84 -7.93
C ALA A 29 23.35 0.27 -7.22
N MET A 30 23.84 1.53 -7.29
CA MET A 30 23.13 2.70 -6.79
C MET A 30 21.81 2.93 -7.53
N ILE A 31 21.81 2.83 -8.86
CA ILE A 31 20.61 2.97 -9.68
C ILE A 31 19.59 1.87 -9.33
N PHE A 32 20.03 0.61 -9.22
CA PHE A 32 19.15 -0.48 -8.81
C PHE A 32 18.60 -0.32 -7.39
N ALA A 33 19.42 0.13 -6.45
CA ALA A 33 18.97 0.40 -5.08
C ALA A 33 17.93 1.53 -5.03
N LEU A 34 18.11 2.59 -5.82
CA LEU A 34 17.14 3.69 -5.92
C LEU A 34 15.83 3.24 -6.57
N LEU A 35 15.89 2.43 -7.63
CA LEU A 35 14.71 1.89 -8.31
C LEU A 35 13.90 0.95 -7.42
N LEU A 36 14.58 0.04 -6.70
CA LEU A 36 13.91 -0.87 -5.77
C LEU A 36 13.37 -0.12 -4.55
N GLY A 37 14.12 0.84 -4.01
CA GLY A 37 13.64 1.68 -2.92
C GLY A 37 12.43 2.53 -3.29
N SER A 38 12.43 3.13 -4.49
CA SER A 38 11.33 3.98 -4.95
C SER A 38 10.06 3.19 -5.25
N THR A 39 10.19 1.99 -5.81
CA THR A 39 9.04 1.12 -6.08
C THR A 39 8.40 0.63 -4.79
N VAL A 40 9.18 0.20 -3.80
CA VAL A 40 8.64 -0.19 -2.47
C VAL A 40 7.98 1.01 -1.78
N PHE A 41 8.61 2.18 -1.81
CA PHE A 41 8.03 3.40 -1.25
C PHE A 41 6.71 3.79 -1.93
N LEU A 42 6.63 3.65 -3.25
CA LEU A 42 5.40 3.91 -4.00
C LEU A 42 4.29 2.91 -3.64
N VAL A 43 4.63 1.64 -3.46
CA VAL A 43 3.65 0.62 -3.05
C VAL A 43 3.11 0.91 -1.65
N GLU A 44 3.97 1.23 -0.68
CA GLU A 44 3.51 1.60 0.67
C GLU A 44 2.59 2.84 0.66
N GLN A 45 2.88 3.82 -0.19
CA GLN A 45 2.03 5.01 -0.32
C GLN A 45 0.69 4.73 -1.05
N LEU A 46 0.66 3.73 -1.94
CA LEU A 46 -0.55 3.31 -2.66
C LEU A 46 -1.41 2.35 -1.84
N GLU A 47 -0.85 1.71 -0.82
CA GLU A 47 -1.56 0.88 0.17
C GLU A 47 -2.35 1.68 1.21
N GLU A 48 -2.46 3.00 1.09
CA GLU A 48 -3.56 3.74 1.71
C GLU A 48 -4.74 3.81 0.73
N PRO A 49 -5.63 2.77 0.64
CA PRO A 49 -6.73 2.71 -0.33
C PRO A 49 -7.79 3.82 -0.16
N PHE A 50 -7.56 4.79 0.73
CA PHE A 50 -8.46 5.90 1.06
C PHE A 50 -7.83 7.29 0.86
N THR A 51 -6.68 7.40 0.17
CA THR A 51 -6.03 8.70 -0.15
C THR A 51 -6.44 9.33 -1.48
N GLY A 52 -7.44 8.75 -2.17
CA GLY A 52 -8.09 9.43 -3.29
C GLY A 52 -8.70 10.77 -2.86
N ILE A 53 -9.02 11.63 -3.84
CA ILE A 53 -9.67 12.95 -3.62
C ILE A 53 -10.92 12.83 -2.73
N LEU A 54 -11.58 11.67 -2.77
CA LEU A 54 -12.66 11.28 -1.88
C LEU A 54 -12.08 10.47 -0.71
N ARG A 55 -11.64 11.17 0.34
CA ARG A 55 -11.29 10.54 1.62
C ARG A 55 -12.55 9.98 2.26
N VAL A 56 -12.75 8.68 2.11
CA VAL A 56 -13.81 7.95 2.81
C VAL A 56 -13.22 7.47 4.14
N SER A 57 -13.65 8.06 5.24
CA SER A 57 -13.25 7.59 6.57
C SER A 57 -14.03 6.33 6.94
N SER A 58 -13.43 5.45 7.74
CA SER A 58 -14.12 4.26 8.26
C SER A 58 -15.38 4.63 9.05
N GLU A 59 -15.33 5.75 9.76
CA GLU A 59 -16.47 6.32 10.49
C GLU A 59 -17.61 6.74 9.55
N SER A 60 -17.29 7.41 8.44
CA SER A 60 -18.33 7.82 7.47
C SER A 60 -18.98 6.62 6.80
N MET A 61 -18.20 5.57 6.48
CA MET A 61 -18.76 4.31 5.96
C MET A 61 -19.72 3.65 6.93
N GLN A 62 -19.37 3.57 8.22
CA GLN A 62 -20.24 2.97 9.24
C GLN A 62 -21.53 3.76 9.43
N LYS A 63 -21.43 5.09 9.41
CA LYS A 63 -22.60 5.97 9.49
C LYS A 63 -23.54 5.75 8.31
N THR A 64 -23.01 5.78 7.08
CA THR A 64 -23.79 5.55 5.86
C THR A 64 -24.39 4.14 5.82
N ALA A 65 -23.65 3.11 6.24
CA ALA A 65 -24.17 1.74 6.31
C ALA A 65 -25.35 1.63 7.29
N THR A 66 -25.29 2.33 8.41
CA THR A 66 -26.38 2.37 9.39
C THR A 66 -27.60 3.07 8.83
N GLU A 67 -27.42 4.24 8.21
CA GLU A 67 -28.50 5.01 7.58
C GLU A 67 -29.23 4.19 6.50
N ILE A 68 -28.49 3.62 5.55
CA ILE A 68 -29.05 2.77 4.48
C ILE A 68 -29.76 1.56 5.08
N GLY A 69 -29.16 0.90 6.08
CA GLY A 69 -29.76 -0.27 6.72
C GLY A 69 -31.09 0.05 7.43
N THR A 70 -31.20 1.23 8.03
CA THR A 70 -32.46 1.68 8.64
C THR A 70 -33.52 2.02 7.60
N GLU A 71 -33.15 2.72 6.53
CA GLU A 71 -34.08 3.07 5.44
C GLU A 71 -34.58 1.84 4.70
N TYR A 72 -33.70 0.89 4.41
CA TYR A 72 -34.05 -0.38 3.77
C TYR A 72 -35.08 -1.17 4.59
N LYS A 73 -34.93 -1.24 5.92
CA LYS A 73 -35.91 -1.92 6.79
C LYS A 73 -37.29 -1.25 6.80
N VAL A 74 -37.33 0.07 6.65
CA VAL A 74 -38.60 0.82 6.54
C VAL A 74 -39.26 0.53 5.19
N GLN A 75 -38.48 0.49 4.11
CA GLN A 75 -39.00 0.30 2.75
C GLN A 75 -39.34 -1.16 2.43
N TYR A 76 -38.60 -2.12 2.99
CA TYR A 76 -38.73 -3.56 2.73
C TYR A 76 -38.76 -4.36 4.05
N PRO A 77 -39.85 -4.27 4.84
CA PRO A 77 -39.91 -4.87 6.19
C PRO A 77 -39.87 -6.40 6.20
N GLN A 78 -40.11 -7.06 5.05
CA GLN A 78 -40.11 -8.52 4.91
C GLN A 78 -38.87 -9.05 4.18
N SER A 79 -37.95 -8.17 3.77
CA SER A 79 -36.73 -8.56 3.04
C SER A 79 -35.50 -8.41 3.92
N ALA A 80 -34.63 -9.42 3.90
CA ALA A 80 -33.29 -9.27 4.43
C ALA A 80 -32.44 -8.41 3.48
N LEU A 81 -31.37 -7.83 4.01
CA LEU A 81 -30.34 -7.22 3.16
C LEU A 81 -29.73 -8.30 2.26
N PRO A 82 -29.45 -8.00 0.99
CA PRO A 82 -28.94 -8.99 0.03
C PRO A 82 -27.52 -9.48 0.35
N CYS A 83 -26.78 -8.78 1.23
CA CYS A 83 -25.43 -9.16 1.61
C CYS A 83 -25.23 -9.24 3.13
N ASP A 84 -24.34 -10.11 3.59
CA ASP A 84 -23.91 -10.25 4.98
C ASP A 84 -22.94 -9.13 5.42
N SER A 85 -22.52 -9.14 6.69
CA SER A 85 -21.56 -8.19 7.25
C SER A 85 -20.15 -8.26 6.64
N ARG A 86 -19.89 -9.26 5.80
CA ARG A 86 -18.64 -9.44 5.05
C ARG A 86 -18.81 -9.09 3.57
N GLY A 87 -20.00 -8.66 3.15
CA GLY A 87 -20.33 -8.34 1.76
C GLY A 87 -20.63 -9.57 0.89
N ALA A 88 -20.78 -10.76 1.47
CA ALA A 88 -21.15 -11.96 0.74
C ALA A 88 -22.67 -12.01 0.51
N GLU A 89 -23.10 -12.53 -0.63
CA GLU A 89 -24.52 -12.72 -0.95
C GLU A 89 -25.20 -13.61 0.10
N ASN A 90 -26.31 -13.12 0.68
CA ASN A 90 -27.17 -13.89 1.56
C ASN A 90 -28.08 -14.77 0.71
N ASN A 91 -27.60 -15.98 0.40
CA ASN A 91 -28.40 -17.04 -0.23
C ASN A 91 -29.05 -17.92 0.84
#